data_AF-A0A078AYT6-F1
#
_entry.id   AF-A0A078AYT6-F1
#
_cell.length_a   1.000
_cell.length_b   1.000
_cell.length_c   1.000
_cell.angle_alpha   90.00
_cell.angle_beta   90.00
_cell.angle_gamma   90.00
#
_symmetry.space_group_name_H-M   'P 1'
#
loop_
_entity.id
_entity.type
_entity.pdbx_description
1 polymer ?
#
loop_
_entity_poly.entity_id
_entity_poly.type
_entity_poly.pdbx_seq_one_letter_code
_entity_poly.pdbx_strand_id
1 'polypeptide(L)'
;MGKKKATMIFKGSLKTHWIRYITNIKMDVNPAHQTAMKESMQMLRLLNTISSKYIQPGFDYKMNIRGDLSYYSPSILHLKFVNGYERKYHLQDSLFGAILQEINYINHTVEYERSMNGQDDELDDEA
;
A
#
# COMPACT_ATOMS: atom_id res chain seq x y z
N MET A 1 -32.42 -31.65 5.25
CA MET A 1 -31.75 -31.29 3.99
C MET A 1 -31.69 -29.77 3.88
N GLY A 2 -30.49 -29.18 3.97
CA GLY A 2 -30.33 -27.73 3.84
C GLY A 2 -30.56 -27.26 2.40
N LYS A 3 -31.25 -26.13 2.22
CA LYS A 3 -31.54 -25.52 0.91
C LYS A 3 -30.22 -25.04 0.29
N LYS A 4 -29.83 -25.61 -0.86
CA LYS A 4 -28.64 -25.16 -1.59
C LYS A 4 -28.84 -23.70 -2.03
N LYS A 5 -27.81 -22.86 -1.88
CA LYS A 5 -27.84 -21.49 -2.43
C LYS A 5 -28.05 -21.57 -3.95
N ALA A 6 -29.11 -20.93 -4.43
CA ALA A 6 -29.51 -20.98 -5.84
C ALA A 6 -28.79 -19.95 -6.72
N THR A 7 -28.15 -18.94 -6.11
CA THR A 7 -27.49 -17.85 -6.82
C THR A 7 -26.10 -17.64 -6.25
N MET A 8 -25.10 -17.73 -7.12
CA MET A 8 -23.74 -17.30 -6.80
C MET A 8 -23.61 -15.83 -7.17
N ILE A 9 -23.10 -15.02 -6.24
CA ILE A 9 -22.81 -13.60 -6.47
C ILE A 9 -21.29 -13.46 -6.52
N PHE A 10 -20.78 -13.12 -7.69
CA PHE A 10 -19.37 -12.92 -7.95
C PHE A 10 -19.03 -11.42 -7.86
N LYS A 11 -17.92 -11.10 -7.20
CA LYS A 11 -17.49 -9.71 -6.96
C LYS A 11 -15.95 -9.57 -6.99
N GLY A 12 -15.25 -10.54 -7.56
CA GLY A 12 -13.79 -10.56 -7.61
C GLY A 12 -13.21 -9.35 -8.33
N SER A 13 -13.73 -9.03 -9.52
CA SER A 13 -13.37 -7.84 -10.31
C SER A 13 -13.52 -6.51 -9.56
N LEU A 14 -14.44 -6.42 -8.61
CA LEU A 14 -14.64 -5.20 -7.79
C LEU A 14 -13.69 -5.10 -6.60
N LYS A 15 -12.90 -6.13 -6.30
CA LYS A 15 -11.96 -6.13 -5.17
C LYS A 15 -10.68 -5.41 -5.56
N THR A 16 -10.50 -4.22 -5.00
CA THR A 16 -9.23 -3.49 -5.07
C THR A 16 -8.53 -3.48 -3.70
N HIS A 17 -7.21 -3.35 -3.72
CA HIS A 17 -6.41 -3.22 -2.50
C HIS A 17 -5.36 -2.12 -2.67
N TRP A 18 -5.14 -1.31 -1.62
CA TRP A 18 -4.29 -0.12 -1.68
C TRP A 18 -2.83 -0.41 -2.07
N ILE A 19 -2.34 -1.64 -1.84
CA ILE A 19 -0.95 -2.02 -2.07
C ILE A 19 -0.70 -2.59 -3.47
N ARG A 20 -1.76 -2.82 -4.26
CA ARG A 20 -1.72 -3.70 -5.43
C ARG A 20 -0.66 -3.33 -6.47
N TYR A 21 -0.22 -2.07 -6.54
CA TYR A 21 0.81 -1.62 -7.48
C TYR A 21 2.08 -1.10 -6.82
N ILE A 22 2.23 -1.29 -5.52
CA ILE A 22 3.43 -0.89 -4.79
C ILE A 22 4.43 -2.06 -4.84
N THR A 23 5.67 -1.76 -5.22
CA THR A 23 6.77 -2.73 -5.31
C THR A 23 7.75 -2.58 -4.14
N ASN A 24 7.88 -1.39 -3.58
CA ASN A 24 8.78 -1.16 -2.47
C ASN A 24 8.20 -0.14 -1.47
N ILE A 25 8.37 -0.45 -0.19
CA ILE A 25 8.06 0.46 0.92
C ILE A 25 9.28 0.59 1.82
N LYS A 26 9.80 1.80 1.94
CA LYS A 26 10.87 2.09 2.89
C LYS A 26 10.44 3.16 3.88
N MET A 27 10.52 2.85 5.17
CA MET A 27 10.27 3.78 6.26
C MET A 27 11.57 4.03 7.02
N ASP A 28 12.01 5.28 7.08
CA ASP A 28 13.09 5.72 7.95
C ASP A 28 12.46 6.63 9.02
N VAL A 29 12.35 6.14 10.26
CA VAL A 29 11.53 6.78 11.31
C VAL A 29 12.41 7.30 12.42
N ASN A 30 12.24 8.58 12.74
CA ASN A 30 12.86 9.22 13.88
C ASN A 30 12.01 8.94 15.14
N PRO A 31 12.54 8.27 16.17
CA PRO A 31 11.78 7.97 17.38
C PRO A 31 11.40 9.20 18.20
N ALA A 32 12.05 10.36 17.97
CA ALA A 32 11.64 11.62 18.59
C ALA A 32 10.29 12.14 18.05
N HIS A 33 9.83 11.66 16.88
CA HIS A 33 8.59 12.08 16.25
C HIS A 33 7.45 11.10 16.60
N GLN A 34 6.72 11.39 17.67
CA GLN A 34 5.65 10.51 18.16
C GLN A 34 4.56 10.24 17.11
N THR A 35 4.15 11.26 16.34
CA THR A 35 3.18 11.10 15.24
C THR A 35 3.71 10.13 14.20
N ALA A 36 4.93 10.35 13.68
CA ALA A 36 5.52 9.47 12.69
C ALA A 36 5.69 8.02 13.20
N MET A 37 5.98 7.84 14.49
CA MET A 37 6.02 6.52 15.10
C MET A 37 4.65 5.84 15.10
N LYS A 38 3.59 6.57 15.44
CA LYS A 38 2.22 6.06 15.40
C LYS A 38 1.82 5.66 13.96
N GLU A 39 2.03 6.54 12.99
CA GLU A 39 1.65 6.29 11.59
C GLU A 39 2.45 5.13 10.97
N SER A 40 3.76 5.05 11.25
CA SER A 40 4.60 3.93 10.78
C SER A 40 4.19 2.58 11.41
N MET A 41 3.84 2.55 12.70
CA MET A 41 3.32 1.34 13.34
C MET A 41 1.95 0.93 12.79
N GLN A 42 1.09 1.90 12.45
CA GLN A 42 -0.18 1.63 11.77
C GLN A 42 0.04 1.01 10.38
N MET A 43 0.97 1.55 9.61
CA MET A 43 1.35 0.99 8.31
C MET A 43 1.91 -0.43 8.45
N LEU A 44 2.82 -0.66 9.40
CA LEU A 44 3.39 -1.99 9.66
C LEU A 44 2.31 -3.02 10.00
N ARG A 45 1.32 -2.65 10.84
CA ARG A 45 0.18 -3.52 11.15
C ARG A 45 -0.62 -3.88 9.90
N LEU A 46 -0.88 -2.90 9.05
CA LEU A 46 -1.60 -3.16 7.80
C LEU A 46 -0.79 -4.09 6.90
N LEU A 47 0.49 -3.83 6.68
CA LEU A 47 1.37 -4.68 5.87
C LEU A 47 1.36 -6.14 6.32
N ASN A 48 1.38 -6.38 7.64
CA ASN A 48 1.35 -7.73 8.20
C ASN A 48 -0.01 -8.46 8.06
N THR A 49 -1.08 -7.75 7.70
CA THR A 49 -2.42 -8.33 7.49
C THR A 49 -2.76 -8.57 6.02
N ILE A 50 -1.90 -8.15 5.10
CA ILE A 50 -2.18 -8.23 3.66
C ILE A 50 -2.01 -9.67 3.18
N SER A 51 -3.02 -10.15 2.46
CA SER A 51 -2.92 -11.42 1.76
C SER A 51 -1.97 -11.30 0.56
N SER A 52 -1.11 -12.29 0.38
CA SER A 52 -0.13 -12.35 -0.72
C SER A 52 -0.74 -12.16 -2.10
N LYS A 53 -2.02 -12.50 -2.31
CA LYS A 53 -2.73 -12.31 -3.59
C LYS A 53 -2.84 -10.85 -4.04
N TYR A 54 -2.66 -9.89 -3.13
CA TYR A 54 -2.70 -8.46 -3.44
C TYR A 54 -1.30 -7.83 -3.55
N ILE A 55 -0.24 -8.63 -3.34
CA ILE A 55 1.13 -8.15 -3.28
C ILE A 55 1.82 -8.44 -4.62
N GLN A 56 2.60 -7.48 -5.11
CA GLN A 56 3.37 -7.64 -6.34
C GLN A 56 4.52 -8.63 -6.16
N PRO A 57 4.88 -9.42 -7.20
CA PRO A 57 6.09 -10.22 -7.18
C PRO A 57 7.33 -9.38 -6.87
N GLY A 58 8.17 -9.85 -5.95
CA GLY A 58 9.37 -9.12 -5.53
C GLY A 58 9.10 -7.91 -4.64
N PHE A 59 7.86 -7.76 -4.12
CA PHE A 59 7.55 -6.76 -3.11
C PHE A 59 8.47 -6.88 -1.91
N ASP A 60 9.05 -5.77 -1.51
CA ASP A 60 9.86 -5.66 -0.30
C ASP A 60 9.42 -4.46 0.53
N TYR A 61 9.46 -4.63 1.85
CA TYR A 61 9.28 -3.53 2.77
C TYR A 61 10.34 -3.53 3.86
N LYS A 62 10.81 -2.33 4.21
CA LYS A 62 11.80 -2.14 5.25
C LYS A 62 11.43 -0.96 6.13
N MET A 63 11.49 -1.17 7.44
CA MET A 63 11.32 -0.13 8.44
C MET A 63 12.59 -0.02 9.28
N ASN A 64 13.20 1.17 9.30
CA ASN A 64 14.35 1.49 10.13
C ASN A 64 13.93 2.53 11.16
N ILE A 65 13.97 2.17 12.44
CA ILE A 65 13.90 3.14 13.53
C ILE A 65 15.31 3.64 13.77
N ARG A 66 15.54 4.93 13.53
CA ARG A 66 16.87 5.54 13.54
C ARG A 66 17.05 6.44 14.76
N GLY A 67 17.60 5.87 15.83
CA GLY A 67 17.91 6.60 17.06
C GLY A 67 19.14 7.51 16.97
N ASP A 68 19.89 7.42 15.87
CA ASP A 68 21.06 8.26 15.56
C ASP A 68 20.69 9.60 14.91
N LEU A 69 19.41 9.82 14.59
CA LEU A 69 18.93 11.03 13.93
C LEU A 69 18.78 12.20 14.91
N SER A 70 19.05 13.41 14.41
CA SER A 70 18.79 14.63 15.18
C SER A 70 17.28 14.85 15.38
N TYR A 71 16.89 15.64 16.37
CA TYR A 71 15.47 15.96 16.63
C TYR A 71 14.74 16.54 15.39
N TYR A 72 15.44 17.32 14.56
CA TYR A 72 14.88 17.95 13.36
C TYR A 72 14.94 17.07 12.10
N SER A 73 15.59 15.90 12.18
CA SER A 73 15.66 14.99 11.04
C SER A 73 14.29 14.37 10.78
N PRO A 74 13.74 14.48 9.55
CA PRO A 74 12.37 14.05 9.27
C PRO A 74 12.25 12.53 9.28
N SER A 75 11.09 12.05 9.71
CA SER A 75 10.67 10.68 9.46
C SER A 75 10.09 10.58 8.04
N ILE A 76 10.61 9.67 7.22
CA ILE A 76 10.28 9.58 5.79
C ILE A 76 9.68 8.22 5.46
N LEU A 77 8.60 8.23 4.70
CA LEU A 77 8.06 7.08 3.97
C LEU A 77 8.38 7.24 2.48
N HIS A 78 9.02 6.26 1.88
CA HIS A 78 9.30 6.19 0.45
C HIS A 78 8.54 5.00 -0.15
N LEU A 79 7.70 5.27 -1.14
CA LEU A 79 6.94 4.29 -1.90
C LEU A 79 7.45 4.24 -3.34
N LYS A 80 7.54 3.04 -3.91
CA LYS A 80 7.78 2.81 -5.34
C LYS A 80 6.65 1.98 -5.94
N PHE A 81 6.27 2.30 -7.16
CA PHE A 81 5.18 1.66 -7.89
C PHE A 81 5.70 0.87 -9.11
N VAL A 82 4.89 -0.06 -9.62
CA VAL A 82 5.25 -0.96 -10.74
C VAL A 82 5.61 -0.24 -12.04
N ASN A 83 5.05 0.95 -12.29
CA ASN A 83 5.29 1.73 -13.49
C ASN A 83 6.45 2.74 -13.35
N GLY A 84 7.18 2.69 -12.23
CA GLY A 84 8.31 3.58 -11.95
C GLY A 84 7.95 4.86 -11.20
N TYR A 85 6.67 5.11 -10.87
CA TYR A 85 6.35 6.22 -9.97
C TYR A 85 7.00 6.01 -8.59
N GLU A 86 7.49 7.12 -8.02
CA GLU A 86 7.99 7.16 -6.66
C GLU A 86 7.34 8.32 -5.89
N ARG A 87 7.09 8.09 -4.59
CA ARG A 87 6.57 9.11 -3.67
C ARG A 87 7.32 9.09 -2.35
N LYS A 88 7.59 10.27 -1.81
CA LYS A 88 8.20 10.44 -0.49
C LYS A 88 7.29 11.33 0.36
N TYR A 89 6.97 10.85 1.56
CA TYR A 89 6.10 11.53 2.51
C TYR A 89 6.85 11.81 3.80
N HIS A 90 6.62 12.98 4.36
CA HIS A 90 7.05 13.34 5.69
C HIS A 90 6.02 12.80 6.68
N LEU A 91 6.36 11.71 7.39
CA LEU A 91 5.44 11.02 8.30
C LEU A 91 5.08 11.83 9.54
N GLN A 92 5.81 12.91 9.83
CA GLN A 92 5.46 13.83 10.92
C GLN A 92 4.24 14.68 10.59
N ASP A 93 4.10 15.08 9.32
CA ASP A 93 3.09 16.05 8.87
C ASP A 93 1.99 15.41 8.00
N SER A 94 2.24 14.19 7.51
CA SER A 94 1.33 13.48 6.62
C SER A 94 0.56 12.41 7.39
N LEU A 95 -0.74 12.63 7.58
CA LEU A 95 -1.63 11.62 8.16
C LEU A 95 -1.74 10.42 7.22
N PHE A 96 -1.73 9.21 7.76
CA PHE A 96 -1.79 7.99 6.96
C PHE A 96 -3.05 7.91 6.08
N GLY A 97 -4.18 8.45 6.54
CA GLY A 97 -5.40 8.52 5.72
C GLY A 97 -5.23 9.34 4.44
N ALA A 98 -4.50 10.46 4.49
CA ALA A 98 -4.22 11.28 3.31
C ALA A 98 -3.24 10.55 2.36
N ILE A 99 -2.22 9.89 2.91
CA ILE A 99 -1.28 9.07 2.14
C ILE A 99 -2.04 7.95 1.41
N LEU A 100 -2.97 7.27 2.08
CA LEU A 100 -3.80 6.23 1.46
C LEU A 100 -4.67 6.77 0.31
N GLN A 101 -5.24 7.96 0.46
CA GLN A 101 -6.02 8.59 -0.59
C GLN A 101 -5.15 8.87 -1.83
N GLU A 102 -3.93 9.37 -1.66
CA GLU A 102 -3.00 9.58 -2.77
C GLU A 102 -2.55 8.25 -3.38
N ILE A 103 -2.27 7.22 -2.58
CA ILE A 103 -1.95 5.87 -3.07
C ILE A 103 -3.08 5.35 -3.97
N ASN A 104 -4.34 5.50 -3.56
CA ASN A 104 -5.48 5.07 -4.37
C ASN A 104 -5.58 5.85 -5.68
N TYR A 105 -5.33 7.16 -5.66
CA TYR A 105 -5.27 7.97 -6.88
C TYR A 105 -4.16 7.47 -7.83
N ILE A 106 -2.97 7.18 -7.31
CA ILE A 106 -1.87 6.63 -8.11
C ILE A 106 -2.25 5.24 -8.64
N ASN A 107 -2.88 4.39 -7.83
CA ASN A 107 -3.30 3.07 -8.27
C ASN A 107 -4.30 3.11 -9.43
N HIS A 108 -5.21 4.09 -9.46
CA HIS A 108 -6.11 4.29 -10.61
C HIS A 108 -5.35 4.74 -11.86
N THR A 109 -4.33 5.58 -11.69
CA THR A 109 -3.49 6.02 -12.80
C THR A 109 -2.67 4.87 -13.37
N VAL A 110 -2.07 4.05 -12.50
CA VAL A 110 -1.28 2.87 -12.88
C VAL A 110 -2.16 1.84 -13.59
N GLU A 111 -3.37 1.57 -13.07
CA GLU A 111 -4.34 0.68 -13.73
C GLU A 111 -4.64 1.14 -15.14
N TYR A 112 -5.01 2.41 -15.32
CA TYR A 112 -5.27 2.98 -16.63
C TYR A 112 -4.08 2.79 -17.60
N GLU A 113 -2.86 3.11 -17.17
CA GLU A 113 -1.66 2.94 -18.00
C GLU A 113 -1.40 1.48 -18.38
N ARG A 114 -1.60 0.54 -17.45
CA ARG A 114 -1.36 -0.89 -17.67
C ARG A 114 -2.44 -1.54 -18.53
N SER A 115 -3.71 -1.17 -18.34
CA SER A 115 -4.82 -1.58 -19.21
C SER A 115 -4.60 -1.11 -20.65
N MET A 116 -4.12 0.11 -20.85
CA MET A 116 -3.77 0.62 -22.19
C MET A 116 -2.60 -0.16 -22.84
N ASN A 117 -1.74 -0.76 -22.03
CA ASN A 117 -0.67 -1.66 -22.48
C ASN A 117 -1.13 -3.13 -22.63
N GLY A 118 -2.42 -3.42 -22.47
CA GLY A 118 -3.01 -4.75 -22.62
C GLY A 118 -2.75 -5.70 -21.44
N GLN A 119 -2.39 -5.18 -20.26
CA GLN A 119 -2.23 -5.97 -19.06
C GLN A 119 -3.56 -6.06 -18.30
N ASP A 120 -3.99 -7.29 -18.01
CA ASP A 120 -5.13 -7.56 -17.14
C ASP A 120 -4.63 -7.83 -15.72
N ASP A 121 -4.79 -6.83 -14.84
CA ASP A 121 -4.41 -6.90 -13.43
C ASP A 121 -5.64 -7.03 -12.51
N GLU A 122 -6.83 -7.29 -13.07
CA GLU A 122 -8.05 -7.53 -12.29
C GLU A 122 -8.03 -8.92 -11.65
N LEU A 123 -8.78 -9.07 -10.56
CA LEU A 123 -8.93 -10.37 -9.90
C LEU A 123 -10.07 -11.14 -10.55
N ASP A 124 -9.87 -12.46 -10.72
CA ASP A 124 -10.91 -13.38 -11.15
C ASP A 124 -12.18 -13.20 -10.32
N ASP A 125 -13.34 -13.26 -10.97
CA ASP A 125 -14.65 -12.99 -10.37
C ASP A 125 -15.00 -13.89 -9.16
N GLU A 126 -14.35 -15.06 -9.06
CA GLU A 126 -14.48 -16.04 -7.97
C GLU A 126 -13.55 -15.79 -6.76
N ALA A 127 -12.60 -14.84 -6.86
CA ALA A 127 -11.59 -14.52 -5.84
C ALA A 127 -12.11 -13.70 -4.64
#